data_AF-A0A1U7WLU3-F1
#
_entry.id   AF-A0A1U7WLU3-F1
#
_cell.length_a   1.000
_cell.length_b   1.000
_cell.length_c   1.000
_cell.angle_alpha   90.00
_cell.angle_beta   90.00
_cell.angle_gamma   90.00
#
_symmetry.space_group_name_H-M   'P 1'
#
loop_
_entity.id
_entity.type
_entity.pdbx_description
1 polymer ?
#
loop_
_entity_poly.entity_id
_entity_poly.type
_entity_poly.pdbx_seq_one_letter_code
_entity_poly.pdbx_strand_id
1 'polypeptide(L)'
;MVTSWILNSLSKDIADSVDYVNDSIELWKELEDRYDQTNRAKMYQIQKEIDDLSREVLDITGYTKMKKLWELLNTLSIKTHCSCVCICGAKERMHKVEQYRRFIQFLMGLNEVYTVVRGSILMMNHLSSMAQAFALLIQ
;
A
#
# COMPACT_ATOMS: atom_id res chain seq x y z
N MET A 1 -6.97 -19.81 -26.44
CA MET A 1 -5.80 -18.91 -26.60
C MET A 1 -5.45 -18.21 -25.30
N VAL A 2 -6.39 -17.57 -24.60
CA VAL A 2 -6.14 -16.91 -23.30
C VAL A 2 -5.85 -17.91 -22.17
N THR A 3 -6.60 -19.01 -22.08
CA THR A 3 -6.39 -20.09 -21.08
C THR A 3 -4.96 -20.63 -21.11
N SER A 4 -4.45 -21.00 -22.28
CA SER A 4 -3.08 -21.51 -22.43
C SER A 4 -2.00 -20.49 -22.05
N TRP A 5 -2.24 -19.19 -22.25
CA TRP A 5 -1.32 -18.14 -21.80
C TRP A 5 -1.29 -18.04 -20.28
N ILE A 6 -2.46 -18.14 -19.63
CA ILE A 6 -2.56 -18.13 -18.16
C ILE A 6 -1.87 -19.36 -17.59
N LEU A 7 -2.17 -20.57 -18.09
CA LEU A 7 -1.58 -21.82 -17.62
C LEU A 7 -0.05 -21.83 -17.78
N ASN A 8 0.48 -21.35 -18.90
CA ASN A 8 1.92 -21.26 -19.14
C ASN A 8 2.64 -20.19 -18.30
N SER A 9 1.90 -19.27 -17.67
CA SER A 9 2.45 -18.24 -16.78
C SER A 9 2.48 -18.69 -15.31
N LEU A 10 1.87 -19.84 -14.98
CA LEU A 10 1.81 -20.40 -13.64
C LEU A 10 2.94 -21.40 -13.41
N SER A 11 3.29 -21.65 -12.14
CA SER A 11 4.13 -22.81 -11.82
C SER A 11 3.38 -24.10 -12.14
N LYS A 12 4.11 -25.16 -12.52
CA LYS A 12 3.51 -26.44 -12.94
C LYS A 12 2.49 -26.99 -11.94
N ASP A 13 2.82 -26.95 -10.65
CA ASP A 13 1.93 -27.44 -9.59
C ASP A 13 0.59 -26.67 -9.52
N ILE A 14 0.61 -25.37 -9.85
CA ILE A 14 -0.60 -24.54 -9.87
C ILE A 14 -1.36 -24.80 -11.17
N ALA A 15 -0.68 -24.85 -12.32
CA ALA A 15 -1.29 -25.13 -13.61
C ALA A 15 -2.02 -26.47 -13.63
N ASP A 16 -1.38 -27.54 -13.15
CA ASP A 16 -1.96 -28.89 -13.08
C ASP A 16 -3.24 -28.94 -12.21
N SER A 17 -3.33 -28.06 -11.20
CA SER A 17 -4.49 -28.00 -10.30
C SER A 17 -5.70 -27.24 -10.87
N VAL A 18 -5.57 -26.62 -12.04
CA VAL A 18 -6.62 -25.83 -12.72
C VAL A 18 -6.71 -26.13 -14.24
N ASP A 19 -5.98 -27.14 -14.73
CA ASP A 19 -5.89 -27.51 -16.15
C ASP A 19 -7.23 -28.00 -16.73
N TYR A 20 -8.14 -28.46 -15.88
CA TYR A 20 -9.46 -28.95 -16.28
C TYR A 20 -10.47 -27.83 -16.58
N VAL A 21 -10.12 -26.56 -16.35
CA VAL A 21 -11.02 -25.43 -16.55
C VAL A 21 -11.01 -24.99 -18.02
N ASN A 22 -12.18 -25.07 -18.67
CA ASN A 22 -12.31 -24.83 -20.11
C ASN A 22 -12.47 -23.35 -20.49
N ASP A 23 -12.89 -22.51 -19.55
CA ASP A 23 -13.09 -21.08 -19.75
C ASP A 23 -12.03 -20.23 -19.02
N SER A 24 -11.45 -19.26 -19.71
CA SER A 24 -10.48 -18.32 -19.13
C SER A 24 -11.07 -17.47 -18.00
N ILE A 25 -12.37 -17.17 -18.02
CA ILE A 25 -13.01 -16.39 -16.95
C ILE A 25 -13.15 -17.24 -15.70
N GLU A 26 -13.57 -18.49 -15.84
CA GLU A 26 -13.68 -19.45 -14.75
C GLU A 26 -12.29 -19.76 -14.15
N LEU A 27 -11.28 -19.95 -15.00
CA LEU A 27 -9.88 -20.15 -14.59
C LEU A 27 -9.36 -18.97 -13.77
N TRP A 28 -9.63 -17.74 -14.23
CA TRP A 28 -9.25 -16.53 -13.50
C TRP A 28 -9.98 -16.41 -12.17
N LYS A 29 -11.27 -16.72 -12.12
CA LYS A 29 -12.06 -16.69 -10.87
C LYS A 29 -11.57 -17.71 -9.85
N GLU A 30 -11.22 -18.92 -10.28
CA GLU A 30 -10.69 -19.94 -9.36
C GLU A 30 -9.33 -19.52 -8.77
N LEU A 31 -8.44 -18.95 -9.60
CA LEU A 31 -7.18 -18.38 -9.13
C LEU A 31 -7.44 -17.20 -8.18
N GLU A 32 -8.39 -16.33 -8.52
CA GLU A 32 -8.78 -15.22 -7.66
C GLU A 32 -9.26 -15.75 -6.31
N ASP A 33 -10.28 -16.60 -6.25
CA ASP A 33 -10.83 -17.14 -5.00
C ASP A 33 -9.78 -17.87 -4.16
N ARG A 34 -8.91 -18.67 -4.80
CA ARG A 34 -7.85 -19.42 -4.13
C ARG A 34 -6.82 -18.51 -3.46
N TYR A 35 -6.45 -17.40 -4.10
CA TYR A 35 -5.40 -16.50 -3.60
C TYR A 35 -5.93 -15.22 -2.93
N ASP A 36 -7.23 -14.91 -3.01
CA ASP A 36 -7.85 -13.71 -2.42
C ASP A 36 -7.80 -13.76 -0.88
N GLN A 37 -7.97 -14.95 -0.26
CA GLN A 37 -7.77 -15.12 1.18
C GLN A 37 -6.32 -14.88 1.62
N THR A 38 -5.35 -15.38 0.84
CA THR A 38 -3.92 -15.15 1.10
C THR A 38 -3.58 -13.67 0.97
N ASN A 39 -4.16 -12.98 -0.01
CA ASN A 39 -4.01 -11.54 -0.17
C ASN A 39 -4.59 -10.76 1.00
N ARG A 40 -5.79 -11.12 1.48
CA ARG A 40 -6.38 -10.52 2.70
C ARG A 40 -5.50 -10.72 3.94
N ALA A 41 -4.99 -11.94 4.16
CA ALA A 41 -4.10 -12.22 5.28
C ALA A 41 -2.78 -11.41 5.20
N LYS A 42 -2.18 -11.30 4.01
CA LYS A 42 -0.99 -10.46 3.78
C LYS A 42 -1.28 -8.98 4.01
N MET A 43 -2.42 -8.47 3.54
CA MET A 43 -2.83 -7.08 3.78
C MET A 43 -2.99 -6.80 5.28
N TYR A 44 -3.63 -7.71 6.02
CA TYR A 44 -3.76 -7.61 7.46
C TYR A 44 -2.39 -7.57 8.15
N GLN A 45 -1.49 -8.47 7.78
CA GLN A 45 -0.14 -8.53 8.35
C GLN A 45 0.65 -7.25 8.09
N ILE A 46 0.62 -6.73 6.85
CA ILE A 46 1.29 -5.47 6.49
C ILE A 46 0.69 -4.30 7.28
N GLN A 47 -0.64 -4.22 7.40
CA GLN A 47 -1.28 -3.14 8.16
C GLN A 47 -0.90 -3.20 9.64
N LYS A 48 -0.85 -4.41 10.22
CA LYS A 48 -0.40 -4.62 11.59
C LYS A 48 1.05 -4.15 11.78
N GLU A 49 1.96 -4.51 10.88
CA GLU A 49 3.37 -4.07 10.94
C GLU A 49 3.50 -2.55 10.82
N ILE A 50 2.68 -1.89 10.00
CA ILE A 50 2.64 -0.42 9.92
C ILE A 50 2.19 0.16 11.26
N ASP A 51 1.14 -0.40 11.86
CA ASP A 51 0.60 0.10 13.13
C ASP A 51 1.60 -0.12 14.28
N ASP A 52 2.28 -1.27 14.32
CA ASP A 52 3.31 -1.55 15.31
C ASP A 52 4.51 -0.61 15.14
N LEU A 53 4.99 -0.40 13.91
CA LEU A 53 6.03 0.60 13.62
C LEU A 53 5.61 2.03 14.00
N SER A 54 4.33 2.38 13.86
CA SER A 54 3.83 3.69 14.25
C SER A 54 3.74 3.90 15.77
N ARG A 55 3.79 2.82 16.56
CA ARG A 55 3.83 2.88 18.04
C ARG A 55 5.24 2.80 18.58
N GLU A 56 6.14 2.16 17.84
CA GLU A 56 7.56 2.18 18.14
C GLU A 56 8.15 3.56 17.89
N VAL A 57 9.26 3.84 18.57
CA VAL A 57 9.98 5.10 18.45
C VAL A 57 10.67 5.14 17.07
N LEU A 58 10.06 5.80 16.09
CA LEU A 58 10.62 5.88 14.73
C LEU A 58 11.76 6.89 14.68
N ASP A 59 12.89 6.43 14.14
CA ASP A 59 13.98 7.23 13.60
C ASP A 59 13.88 7.31 12.05
N ILE A 60 14.86 7.94 11.40
CA ILE A 60 14.90 8.08 9.93
C ILE A 60 14.89 6.69 9.23
N THR A 61 15.42 5.65 9.87
CA THR A 61 15.40 4.28 9.31
C THR A 61 14.00 3.67 9.37
N GLY A 62 13.23 4.00 10.40
CA GLY A 62 11.82 3.66 10.56
C GLY A 62 10.95 4.12 9.38
N TYR A 63 11.19 5.34 8.87
CA TYR A 63 10.50 5.82 7.67
C TYR A 63 10.71 4.92 6.45
N THR A 64 11.94 4.44 6.23
CA THR A 64 12.25 3.64 5.04
C THR A 64 11.50 2.31 5.08
N LYS A 65 11.39 1.70 6.27
CA LYS A 65 10.59 0.50 6.50
C LYS A 65 9.09 0.77 6.26
N MET A 66 8.57 1.85 6.82
CA MET A 66 7.17 2.24 6.69
C MET A 66 6.78 2.55 5.24
N LYS A 67 7.65 3.25 4.50
CA LYS A 67 7.50 3.50 3.06
C LYS A 67 7.43 2.20 2.27
N LYS A 68 8.30 1.24 2.57
CA LYS A 68 8.29 -0.09 1.92
C LYS A 68 6.96 -0.81 2.15
N LEU A 69 6.43 -0.79 3.38
CA LEU A 69 5.16 -1.42 3.71
C LEU A 69 3.97 -0.76 2.99
N TRP A 70 3.94 0.57 2.87
CA TRP A 70 2.90 1.25 2.09
C TRP A 70 2.93 0.91 0.60
N GLU A 71 4.10 0.75 -0.01
CA GLU A 71 4.20 0.33 -1.41
C GLU A 71 3.79 -1.13 -1.60
N LEU A 72 4.10 -2.00 -0.64
CA LEU A 72 3.59 -3.38 -0.64
C LEU A 72 2.07 -3.41 -0.52
N LEU A 73 1.49 -2.58 0.35
CA LEU A 73 0.04 -2.46 0.50
C LEU A 73 -0.62 -1.96 -0.78
N ASN A 74 -0.04 -0.95 -1.45
CA ASN A 74 -0.49 -0.46 -2.76
C ASN A 74 -0.52 -1.56 -3.83
N THR A 75 0.50 -2.43 -3.82
CA THR A 75 0.61 -3.54 -4.76
C THR A 75 -0.46 -4.61 -4.53
N LEU A 76 -0.94 -4.77 -3.29
CA LEU A 76 -2.03 -5.69 -2.97
C LEU A 76 -3.41 -5.04 -3.17
N SER A 77 -3.51 -3.72 -3.06
CA SER A 77 -4.75 -2.96 -3.19
C SER A 77 -5.15 -2.64 -4.64
N ILE A 78 -4.67 -3.40 -5.63
CA ILE A 78 -4.91 -3.18 -7.08
C ILE A 78 -6.40 -2.96 -7.42
N LYS A 79 -7.33 -3.42 -6.57
CA LYS A 79 -8.78 -3.26 -6.73
C LYS A 79 -9.34 -1.84 -6.47
N THR A 80 -8.56 -0.86 -5.99
CA THR A 80 -9.09 0.50 -5.68
C THR A 80 -8.77 1.58 -6.73
N HIS A 81 -7.94 1.27 -7.73
CA HIS A 81 -7.67 2.23 -8.80
C HIS A 81 -8.77 2.16 -9.86
N CYS A 82 -9.69 3.14 -9.85
CA CYS A 82 -10.60 3.33 -10.98
C CYS A 82 -9.76 3.51 -12.26
N SER A 83 -9.99 2.64 -13.25
CA SER A 83 -9.42 2.80 -14.60
C SER A 83 -10.12 3.92 -15.39
N CYS A 84 -11.21 4.47 -14.85
CA CYS A 84 -11.94 5.56 -15.44
C CYS A 84 -11.11 6.85 -15.53
N VAL A 85 -11.13 7.49 -16.70
CA VAL A 85 -10.69 8.90 -16.83
C VAL A 85 -11.79 9.76 -16.22
N CYS A 86 -11.71 9.99 -14.90
CA CYS A 86 -12.70 10.81 -14.21
C CYS A 86 -12.39 12.31 -14.42
N ILE A 87 -13.27 13.02 -15.12
CA ILE A 87 -13.15 14.48 -15.30
C ILE A 87 -13.35 15.22 -13.96
N CYS A 88 -14.02 14.59 -12.98
CA CYS A 88 -14.32 15.19 -11.69
C CYS A 88 -13.11 15.31 -10.74
N GLY A 89 -11.95 14.77 -11.10
CA GLY A 89 -10.73 14.81 -10.28
C GLY A 89 -10.76 13.91 -9.04
N ALA A 90 -11.63 12.90 -9.01
CA ALA A 90 -11.77 12.00 -7.86
C ALA A 90 -10.49 11.20 -7.60
N LYS A 91 -9.82 10.75 -8.66
CA LYS A 91 -8.55 10.01 -8.58
C LYS A 91 -7.47 10.84 -7.90
N GLU A 92 -7.29 12.09 -8.30
CA GLU A 92 -6.32 13.02 -7.72
C GLU A 92 -6.68 13.33 -6.26
N ARG A 93 -7.96 13.51 -5.93
CA ARG A 93 -8.41 13.71 -4.56
C ARG A 93 -8.14 12.49 -3.67
N MET A 94 -8.46 11.28 -4.13
CA MET A 94 -8.18 10.05 -3.38
C MET A 94 -6.68 9.87 -3.16
N HIS A 95 -5.87 10.11 -4.19
CA HIS A 95 -4.42 10.08 -4.04
C HIS A 95 -3.91 11.10 -3.01
N LYS A 96 -4.42 12.34 -3.03
CA LYS A 96 -4.06 13.37 -2.01
C LYS A 96 -4.47 12.95 -0.60
N VAL A 97 -5.66 12.37 -0.42
CA VAL A 97 -6.12 11.88 0.89
C VAL A 97 -5.22 10.76 1.39
N GLU A 98 -4.85 9.81 0.54
CA GLU A 98 -3.93 8.72 0.92
C GLU A 98 -2.54 9.24 1.30
N GLN A 99 -2.00 10.19 0.52
CA GLN A 99 -0.72 10.83 0.86
C GLN A 99 -0.80 11.57 2.20
N TYR A 100 -1.90 12.27 2.46
CA TYR A 100 -2.11 12.93 3.75
C TYR A 100 -2.25 11.93 4.90
N ARG A 101 -2.97 10.83 4.71
CA ARG A 101 -3.11 9.76 5.70
C ARG A 101 -1.75 9.19 6.09
N ARG A 102 -0.89 8.88 5.11
CA ARG A 102 0.48 8.39 5.32
C ARG A 102 1.34 9.41 6.06
N PHE A 103 1.21 10.69 5.69
CA PHE A 103 1.92 11.79 6.33
C PHE A 103 1.59 11.89 7.82
N ILE A 104 0.30 11.88 8.17
CA ILE A 104 -0.13 11.91 9.57
C ILE A 104 0.33 10.66 10.32
N GLN A 105 0.21 9.48 9.71
CA GLN A 105 0.66 8.22 10.32
C GLN A 105 2.16 8.23 10.63
N PHE A 106 2.97 8.83 9.74
CA PHE A 106 4.40 9.02 9.98
C PHE A 106 4.67 9.98 11.15
N LEU A 107 4.03 11.15 11.18
CA LEU A 107 4.20 12.10 12.29
C LEU A 107 3.80 11.53 13.65
N MET A 108 2.79 10.65 13.68
CA MET A 108 2.34 9.99 14.90
C MET A 108 3.41 9.06 15.50
N GLY A 109 4.16 8.34 14.67
CA GLY A 109 5.17 7.40 15.16
C GLY A 109 6.57 7.99 15.37
N LEU A 110 6.78 9.27 15.06
CA LEU A 110 8.06 9.93 15.34
C LEU A 110 8.39 9.92 16.84
N ASN A 111 9.68 9.68 17.14
CA ASN A 111 10.24 9.78 18.48
C ASN A 111 9.87 11.12 19.17
N GLU A 112 9.72 11.09 20.50
CA GLU A 112 9.50 12.27 21.35
C GLU A 112 10.58 13.35 21.17
N VAL A 113 11.81 12.97 20.79
CA VAL A 113 12.89 13.92 20.44
C VAL A 113 12.46 14.89 19.33
N TYR A 114 11.57 14.47 18.44
CA TYR A 114 11.06 15.29 17.34
C TYR A 114 9.78 16.06 17.70
N THR A 115 9.31 16.07 18.95
CA THR A 115 8.02 16.67 19.33
C THR A 115 7.92 18.15 18.97
N VAL A 116 9.01 18.91 19.12
CA VAL A 116 9.05 20.35 18.78
C VAL A 116 8.90 20.54 17.27
N VAL A 117 9.68 19.82 16.46
CA VAL A 117 9.63 19.88 14.99
C VAL A 117 8.27 19.39 14.48
N ARG A 118 7.74 18.31 15.06
CA ARG A 118 6.39 17.79 14.78
C ARG A 118 5.31 18.84 15.06
N GLY A 119 5.39 19.53 16.19
CA GLY A 119 4.46 20.62 16.53
C GLY A 119 4.52 21.74 15.50
N SER A 120 5.72 22.17 15.11
CA SER A 120 5.92 23.20 14.08
C SER A 120 5.34 22.78 12.72
N ILE A 121 5.55 21.52 12.31
CA ILE A 121 4.99 20.97 11.06
C ILE A 121 3.45 20.94 11.11
N LEU A 122 2.86 20.54 12.23
CA LEU A 122 1.39 20.51 12.39
C LEU A 122 0.75 21.91 12.39
N MET A 123 1.49 22.93 12.79
CA MET A 123 1.04 24.33 12.77
C MET A 123 1.23 25.01 11.41
N MET A 124 1.88 24.38 10.43
CA MET A 124 1.98 24.92 9.07
C MET A 124 0.65 24.81 8.34
N ASN A 125 0.11 25.95 7.87
CA ASN A 125 -1.16 26.02 7.13
C ASN A 125 -1.13 25.32 5.76
N HIS A 126 0.06 25.04 5.22
CA HIS A 126 0.24 24.27 3.99
C HIS A 126 0.74 22.88 4.34
N LEU A 127 0.18 21.85 3.69
CA LEU A 127 0.69 20.48 3.79
C LEU A 127 2.18 20.48 3.40
N SER A 128 3.07 20.31 4.38
CA SER A 128 4.46 19.99 4.08
C SER A 128 4.47 18.64 3.37
N SER A 129 5.07 18.58 2.18
CA SER A 129 5.25 17.27 1.54
C SER A 129 6.11 16.37 2.43
N MET A 130 6.01 15.03 2.28
CA MET A 130 6.88 14.10 3.03
C MET A 130 8.36 14.50 2.92
N ALA A 131 8.82 14.91 1.73
CA ALA A 131 10.18 15.36 1.51
C ALA A 131 10.56 16.63 2.32
N GLN A 132 9.63 17.59 2.45
CA GLN A 132 9.84 18.78 3.26
C GLN A 132 9.87 18.47 4.75
N ALA A 133 8.98 17.57 5.22
CA ALA A 133 9.04 17.09 6.61
C ALA A 133 10.36 16.38 6.91
N PHE A 134 10.90 15.57 5.98
CA PHE A 134 12.24 14.98 6.13
C PHE A 134 13.33 16.03 6.24
N ALA A 135 13.31 17.06 5.39
CA ALA A 135 14.29 18.13 5.45
C ALA A 135 14.28 18.86 6.81
N LEU A 136 13.09 19.07 7.38
CA LEU A 136 12.92 19.71 8.70
C LEU A 136 13.32 18.81 9.87
N LEU A 137 13.24 17.47 9.73
CA LEU A 137 13.60 16.52 10.78
C LEU A 137 15.10 16.20 10.85
N ILE A 138 15.84 16.45 9.77
CA ILE A 138 17.30 16.25 9.69
C ILE A 138 18.08 17.48 10.20
N GLN A 139 17.40 18.61 10.35
CA GLN A 139 17.97 19.89 10.76
C GLN A 139 18.15 19.98 12.28
#